data_AF-A0A956KQT5-F1
#
_entry.id   AF-A0A956KQT5-F1
#
_cell.length_a   1.000
_cell.length_b   1.000
_cell.length_c   1.000
_cell.angle_alpha   90.00
_cell.angle_beta   90.00
_cell.angle_gamma   90.00
#
_symmetry.space_group_name_H-M   'P 1'
#
loop_
_entity.id
_entity.type
_entity.pdbx_description
1 polymer ?
#
loop_
_entity_poly.entity_id
_entity_poly.type
_entity_poly.pdbx_seq_one_letter_code
_entity_poly.pdbx_strand_id
1 'polypeptide(L)'
;VVHVDADGNWMGGGEVFSDVGAALDAHADEPELVVFVHQKAGAYQENILIDAAHPLVALRAAAGESPLIEDDLAQATVAVTDGSVLYLHGLRIKHSVQGGISVDGGKLWASATQFTADTSGTAVVNNGGYIDLQNCFLTSNANNTNALHVDGSMFNVSYTTIVAGFTFMNNVGRALSCSGGSGGSLRNSLLITQSDAIEFECPGLAPVSSAFETMIPGNTAIGLLMDASWFDDLPSGDLHLTDVAPMALSTAATWQPGDPPTDIDGEARPSESGPDYAGADRP
;
A
#
# COMPACT_ATOMS: atom_id res chain seq x y z
N VAL A 1 21.11 -11.29 -5.71
CA VAL A 1 20.24 -10.54 -6.65
C VAL A 1 19.83 -11.49 -7.73
N VAL A 2 18.52 -11.62 -7.96
CA VAL A 2 17.94 -12.51 -8.97
C VAL A 2 16.84 -11.78 -9.72
N HIS A 3 16.44 -12.33 -10.86
CA HIS A 3 15.37 -11.78 -11.68
C HIS A 3 14.21 -12.77 -11.78
N VAL A 4 12.99 -12.24 -11.76
CA VAL A 4 11.77 -12.98 -12.05
C VAL A 4 11.19 -12.42 -13.34
N ASP A 5 11.18 -13.24 -14.38
CA ASP A 5 10.65 -12.93 -15.70
C ASP A 5 10.06 -14.19 -16.32
N ALA A 6 8.72 -14.24 -16.37
CA ALA A 6 8.00 -15.39 -16.91
C ALA A 6 7.88 -15.38 -18.44
N ASP A 7 8.08 -14.24 -19.10
CA ASP A 7 7.92 -14.13 -20.56
C ASP A 7 9.26 -14.27 -21.32
N GLY A 8 10.37 -14.22 -20.59
CA GLY A 8 11.71 -14.50 -21.10
C GLY A 8 12.28 -13.40 -21.98
N ASN A 9 11.70 -12.19 -21.92
CA ASN A 9 12.19 -11.02 -22.65
C ASN A 9 13.41 -10.38 -21.99
N TRP A 10 13.77 -10.76 -20.76
CA TRP A 10 14.97 -10.32 -20.08
C TRP A 10 16.22 -10.87 -20.77
N MET A 11 16.94 -9.96 -21.42
CA MET A 11 18.20 -10.25 -22.11
C MET A 11 19.44 -9.93 -21.26
N GLY A 12 19.26 -9.53 -20.00
CA GLY A 12 20.37 -9.28 -19.09
C GLY A 12 21.00 -10.58 -18.58
N GLY A 13 22.22 -10.48 -18.03
CA GLY A 13 22.81 -11.59 -17.30
C GLY A 13 22.14 -11.81 -15.94
N GLY A 14 22.40 -12.95 -15.32
CA GLY A 14 21.89 -13.31 -13.99
C GLY A 14 21.06 -14.58 -13.98
N GLU A 15 20.66 -15.00 -12.79
CA GLU A 15 19.70 -16.09 -12.62
C GLU A 15 18.28 -15.56 -12.79
N VAL A 16 17.47 -16.29 -13.57
CA VAL A 16 16.12 -15.90 -13.97
C VAL A 16 15.15 -17.01 -13.56
N PHE A 17 14.07 -16.62 -12.89
CA PHE A 17 13.00 -17.48 -12.42
C PHE A 17 11.67 -17.10 -13.08
N SER A 18 10.73 -18.04 -13.15
CA SER A 18 9.38 -17.83 -13.70
C SER A 18 8.42 -17.13 -12.75
N ASP A 19 8.69 -17.18 -11.46
CA ASP A 19 7.85 -16.70 -10.37
C ASP A 19 8.72 -16.41 -9.14
N VAL A 20 8.18 -15.63 -8.21
CA VAL A 20 8.90 -15.17 -7.02
C VAL A 20 9.11 -16.32 -6.04
N GLY A 21 8.13 -17.22 -5.89
CA GLY A 21 8.24 -18.42 -5.06
C GLY A 21 9.44 -19.30 -5.43
N ALA A 22 9.64 -19.59 -6.71
CA ALA A 22 10.80 -20.34 -7.19
C ALA A 22 12.12 -19.64 -6.91
N ALA A 23 12.15 -18.30 -6.98
CA ALA A 23 13.33 -17.51 -6.64
C ALA A 23 13.64 -17.57 -5.13
N LEU A 24 12.61 -17.57 -4.27
CA LEU A 24 12.76 -17.72 -2.82
C LEU A 24 13.26 -19.13 -2.48
N ASP A 25 12.61 -20.17 -3.00
CA ASP A 25 12.98 -21.57 -2.75
C ASP A 25 14.42 -21.91 -3.17
N ALA A 26 14.87 -21.38 -4.31
CA ALA A 26 16.23 -21.61 -4.80
C ALA A 26 17.31 -20.91 -3.94
N HIS A 27 16.91 -19.91 -3.16
CA HIS A 27 17.78 -19.10 -2.31
C HIS A 27 17.39 -19.17 -0.82
N ALA A 28 16.75 -20.27 -0.39
CA ALA A 28 16.30 -20.45 1.00
C ALA A 28 17.43 -20.50 2.04
N ASP A 29 18.67 -20.73 1.60
CA ASP A 29 19.86 -20.71 2.47
C ASP A 29 20.52 -19.32 2.54
N GLU A 30 20.04 -18.35 1.75
CA GLU A 30 20.60 -16.99 1.72
C GLU A 30 19.88 -16.10 2.75
N PRO A 31 20.61 -15.44 3.66
CA PRO A 31 20.00 -14.59 4.68
C PRO A 31 19.42 -13.29 4.09
N GLU A 32 19.81 -12.90 2.88
CA GLU A 32 19.37 -11.68 2.22
C GLU A 32 19.13 -11.96 0.73
N LEU A 33 17.94 -11.60 0.24
CA LEU A 33 17.60 -11.76 -1.18
C LEU A 33 17.03 -10.48 -1.76
N VAL A 34 17.53 -10.10 -2.94
CA VAL A 34 16.96 -9.02 -3.75
C VAL A 34 16.44 -9.61 -5.05
N VAL A 35 15.16 -9.45 -5.31
CA VAL A 35 14.46 -9.94 -6.49
C VAL A 35 13.99 -8.75 -7.31
N PHE A 36 14.43 -8.68 -8.56
CA PHE A 36 13.83 -7.80 -9.55
C PHE A 36 12.71 -8.54 -10.27
N VAL A 37 11.48 -8.06 -10.11
CA VAL A 37 10.30 -8.62 -10.77
C VAL A 37 10.04 -7.83 -12.05
N HIS A 38 10.07 -8.52 -13.18
CA HIS A 38 9.79 -7.93 -14.48
C HIS A 38 8.29 -8.02 -14.82
N GLN A 39 7.81 -7.09 -15.63
CA GLN A 39 6.48 -7.09 -16.19
C GLN A 39 6.29 -8.33 -17.07
N LYS A 40 5.11 -8.94 -16.97
CA LYS A 40 4.65 -9.93 -17.94
C LYS A 40 3.23 -9.61 -18.38
N ALA A 41 2.74 -10.33 -19.39
CA ALA A 41 1.32 -10.31 -19.71
C ALA A 41 0.49 -10.91 -18.56
N GLY A 42 -0.40 -10.11 -17.97
CA GLY A 42 -1.21 -10.51 -16.83
C GLY A 42 -0.45 -10.48 -15.50
N ALA A 43 -0.88 -11.30 -14.54
CA ALA A 43 -0.34 -11.33 -13.18
C ALA A 43 0.53 -12.56 -12.90
N TYR A 44 1.49 -12.40 -12.00
CA TYR A 44 2.10 -13.51 -11.27
C TYR A 44 1.04 -14.08 -10.33
N GLN A 45 0.56 -15.28 -10.62
CA GLN A 45 -0.51 -15.95 -9.87
C GLN A 45 0.13 -16.75 -8.73
N GLU A 46 0.49 -16.06 -7.65
CA GLU A 46 1.24 -16.64 -6.54
C GLU A 46 1.01 -15.85 -5.24
N ASN A 47 1.19 -16.56 -4.13
CA ASN A 47 1.27 -16.00 -2.78
C ASN A 47 2.73 -15.91 -2.34
N ILE A 48 3.10 -14.78 -1.74
CA ILE A 48 4.45 -14.53 -1.23
C ILE A 48 4.46 -14.67 0.28
N LEU A 49 5.17 -15.69 0.78
CA LEU A 49 5.41 -15.88 2.21
C LEU A 49 6.86 -15.53 2.55
N ILE A 50 7.05 -14.54 3.40
CA ILE A 50 8.34 -14.17 3.96
C ILE A 50 8.36 -14.55 5.44
N ASP A 51 9.17 -15.54 5.80
CA ASP A 51 9.23 -16.13 7.13
C ASP A 51 10.67 -16.29 7.61
N ALA A 52 10.88 -17.08 8.67
CA ALA A 52 12.21 -17.30 9.23
C ALA A 52 13.19 -18.01 8.27
N ALA A 53 12.71 -18.66 7.21
CA ALA A 53 13.58 -19.18 6.15
C ALA A 53 14.06 -18.07 5.21
N HIS A 54 13.34 -16.95 5.14
CA HIS A 54 13.64 -15.78 4.31
C HIS A 54 13.71 -14.51 5.18
N PRO A 55 14.73 -14.38 6.06
CA PRO A 55 14.71 -13.36 7.10
C PRO A 55 14.76 -11.92 6.56
N LEU A 56 15.33 -11.70 5.37
CA LEU A 56 15.39 -10.39 4.73
C LEU A 56 15.24 -10.50 3.21
N VAL A 57 14.12 -10.00 2.68
CA VAL A 57 13.83 -10.00 1.24
C VAL A 57 13.46 -8.60 0.76
N ALA A 58 13.97 -8.23 -0.42
CA ALA A 58 13.55 -7.06 -1.16
C ALA A 58 12.98 -7.48 -2.53
N LEU A 59 11.69 -7.19 -2.77
CA LEU A 59 11.04 -7.35 -4.06
C LEU A 59 10.88 -5.98 -4.69
N ARG A 60 11.42 -5.82 -5.90
CA ARG A 60 11.43 -4.54 -6.60
C ARG A 60 11.02 -4.73 -8.04
N ALA A 61 10.11 -3.89 -8.53
CA ALA A 61 9.83 -3.83 -9.95
C ALA A 61 11.10 -3.45 -10.74
N ALA A 62 11.28 -4.05 -11.90
CA ALA A 62 12.29 -3.59 -12.83
C ALA A 62 12.01 -2.13 -13.28
N ALA A 63 13.05 -1.44 -13.75
CA ALA A 63 12.98 -0.01 -14.01
C ALA A 63 11.94 0.32 -15.11
N GLY A 64 10.96 1.16 -14.77
CA GLY A 64 9.89 1.57 -15.68
C GLY A 64 8.77 0.54 -15.84
N GLU A 65 8.74 -0.48 -14.99
CA GLU A 65 7.75 -1.56 -15.04
C GLU A 65 6.87 -1.55 -13.78
N SER A 66 5.68 -2.15 -13.88
CA SER A 66 4.71 -2.22 -12.78
C SER A 66 4.05 -3.61 -12.74
N PRO A 67 4.86 -4.65 -12.45
CA PRO A 67 4.39 -6.02 -12.47
C PRO A 67 3.28 -6.23 -11.42
N LEU A 68 2.31 -7.06 -11.79
CA LEU A 68 1.18 -7.41 -10.96
C LEU A 68 1.41 -8.79 -10.34
N ILE A 69 1.37 -8.87 -9.01
CA ILE A 69 1.26 -10.13 -8.26
C ILE A 69 -0.18 -10.24 -7.77
N GLU A 70 -0.83 -11.36 -8.05
CA GLU A 70 -2.22 -11.63 -7.70
C GLU A 70 -2.34 -13.05 -7.18
N ASP A 71 -3.28 -13.27 -6.27
CA ASP A 71 -3.65 -14.59 -5.80
C ASP A 71 -5.18 -14.75 -5.82
N ASP A 72 -5.62 -15.95 -6.21
CA ASP A 72 -7.03 -16.38 -6.19
C ASP A 72 -7.35 -17.37 -5.06
N LEU A 73 -6.35 -17.70 -4.25
CA LEU A 73 -6.49 -18.59 -3.10
C LEU A 73 -7.02 -17.85 -1.86
N ALA A 74 -7.45 -18.65 -0.88
CA ALA A 74 -7.95 -18.17 0.41
C ALA A 74 -6.80 -17.85 1.38
N GLN A 75 -5.78 -17.13 0.94
CA GLN A 75 -4.63 -16.70 1.74
C GLN A 75 -4.27 -15.26 1.38
N ALA A 76 -3.41 -14.60 2.16
CA ALA A 76 -2.93 -13.28 1.78
C ALA A 76 -1.96 -13.39 0.59
N THR A 77 -2.09 -12.49 -0.40
CA THR A 77 -1.13 -12.43 -1.53
C THR A 77 0.29 -12.17 -1.02
N VAL A 78 0.44 -11.36 0.04
CA VAL A 78 1.72 -11.14 0.72
C VAL A 78 1.55 -11.40 2.21
N ALA A 79 2.34 -12.31 2.76
CA ALA A 79 2.41 -12.62 4.18
C ALA A 79 3.84 -12.45 4.71
N VAL A 80 4.01 -11.69 5.79
CA VAL A 80 5.30 -11.47 6.46
C VAL A 80 5.14 -11.88 7.92
N THR A 81 5.92 -12.87 8.36
CA THR A 81 5.77 -13.48 9.70
C THR A 81 6.92 -13.11 10.64
N ASP A 82 6.81 -13.50 11.91
CA ASP A 82 7.78 -13.15 12.95
C ASP A 82 9.23 -13.48 12.56
N GLY A 83 10.14 -12.57 12.88
CA GLY A 83 11.56 -12.67 12.57
C GLY A 83 11.95 -12.32 11.12
N SER A 84 11.01 -11.94 10.26
CA SER A 84 11.28 -11.63 8.85
C SER A 84 11.01 -10.18 8.46
N VAL A 85 11.67 -9.75 7.38
CA VAL A 85 11.62 -8.40 6.83
C VAL A 85 11.38 -8.46 5.33
N LEU A 86 10.38 -7.71 4.86
CA LEU A 86 10.09 -7.52 3.44
C LEU A 86 10.17 -6.05 3.04
N TYR A 87 10.91 -5.75 1.98
CA TYR A 87 10.89 -4.48 1.26
C TYR A 87 10.16 -4.64 -0.08
N LEU A 88 9.17 -3.80 -0.34
CA LEU A 88 8.44 -3.73 -1.60
C LEU A 88 8.67 -2.37 -2.28
N HIS A 89 8.91 -2.40 -3.59
CA HIS A 89 9.04 -1.18 -4.37
C HIS A 89 8.50 -1.32 -5.79
N GLY A 90 7.57 -0.45 -6.21
CA GLY A 90 7.11 -0.36 -7.60
C GLY A 90 6.14 -1.46 -8.05
N LEU A 91 5.63 -2.28 -7.12
CA LEU A 91 4.81 -3.45 -7.44
C LEU A 91 3.31 -3.11 -7.39
N ARG A 92 2.50 -3.87 -8.12
CA ARG A 92 1.05 -3.94 -7.90
C ARG A 92 0.72 -5.27 -7.27
N ILE A 93 0.05 -5.23 -6.13
CA ILE A 93 -0.37 -6.41 -5.37
C ILE A 93 -1.90 -6.40 -5.36
N LYS A 94 -2.49 -7.40 -5.99
CA LYS A 94 -3.93 -7.57 -6.02
C LYS A 94 -4.34 -8.83 -5.26
N HIS A 95 -5.49 -8.78 -4.62
CA HIS A 95 -6.05 -9.93 -3.95
C HIS A 95 -7.57 -10.05 -4.10
N SER A 96 -8.06 -11.29 -4.10
CA SER A 96 -9.46 -11.59 -4.45
C SER A 96 -10.31 -12.32 -3.40
N VAL A 97 -9.79 -12.89 -2.30
CA VAL A 97 -10.60 -13.70 -1.32
C VAL A 97 -10.36 -13.49 0.20
N GLN A 98 -9.13 -13.50 0.75
CA GLN A 98 -8.76 -13.35 2.17
C GLN A 98 -7.61 -12.36 2.51
N GLY A 99 -7.70 -11.14 2.00
CA GLY A 99 -6.86 -9.99 2.36
C GLY A 99 -5.60 -9.85 1.49
N GLY A 100 -5.17 -8.61 1.21
CA GLY A 100 -3.99 -8.39 0.36
C GLY A 100 -2.66 -8.67 1.07
N ILE A 101 -2.51 -8.11 2.26
CA ILE A 101 -1.28 -8.14 3.05
C ILE A 101 -1.60 -8.62 4.47
N SER A 102 -0.79 -9.55 4.96
CA SER A 102 -0.75 -9.94 6.37
C SER A 102 0.65 -9.72 6.92
N VAL A 103 0.79 -8.90 7.96
CA VAL A 103 2.04 -8.74 8.71
C VAL A 103 1.82 -9.24 10.14
N ASP A 104 2.39 -10.38 10.46
CA ASP A 104 2.15 -11.10 11.72
C ASP A 104 3.45 -11.27 12.51
N GLY A 105 3.78 -10.29 13.37
CA GLY A 105 5.08 -10.19 14.07
C GLY A 105 6.28 -9.79 13.19
N GLY A 106 6.13 -9.89 11.87
CA GLY A 106 7.13 -9.48 10.88
C GLY A 106 7.17 -7.97 10.61
N LYS A 107 7.95 -7.57 9.60
CA LYS A 107 8.07 -6.16 9.22
C LYS A 107 8.02 -5.96 7.71
N LEU A 108 7.18 -5.02 7.26
CA LEU A 108 7.01 -4.66 5.86
C LEU A 108 7.33 -3.18 5.65
N TRP A 109 8.17 -2.88 4.66
CA TRP A 109 8.36 -1.53 4.12
C TRP A 109 7.92 -1.53 2.67
N ALA A 110 6.92 -0.73 2.33
CA ALA A 110 6.44 -0.57 0.97
C ALA A 110 6.61 0.87 0.50
N SER A 111 7.12 1.01 -0.73
CA SER A 111 7.27 2.30 -1.38
C SER A 111 6.79 2.27 -2.83
N ALA A 112 6.10 3.31 -3.31
CA ALA A 112 5.62 3.35 -4.70
C ALA A 112 4.89 2.04 -5.10
N THR A 113 4.09 1.49 -4.20
CA THR A 113 3.46 0.17 -4.33
C THR A 113 1.95 0.33 -4.24
N GLN A 114 1.20 -0.35 -5.10
CA GLN A 114 -0.25 -0.31 -5.12
C GLN A 114 -0.82 -1.62 -4.58
N PHE A 115 -1.77 -1.52 -3.68
CA PHE A 115 -2.44 -2.67 -3.07
C PHE A 115 -3.95 -2.57 -3.27
N THR A 116 -4.53 -3.56 -3.94
CA THR A 116 -5.95 -3.63 -4.25
C THR A 116 -6.54 -4.91 -3.70
N ALA A 117 -7.63 -4.80 -2.93
CA ALA A 117 -8.38 -5.94 -2.44
C ALA A 117 -9.86 -5.84 -2.85
N ASP A 118 -10.37 -6.90 -3.47
CA ASP A 118 -11.73 -6.89 -4.03
C ASP A 118 -12.81 -7.31 -3.01
N THR A 119 -12.48 -8.20 -2.07
CA THR A 119 -13.47 -8.92 -1.23
C THR A 119 -13.16 -8.89 0.26
N SER A 120 -12.06 -8.27 0.66
CA SER A 120 -11.54 -8.23 2.02
C SER A 120 -10.78 -6.94 2.28
N GLY A 121 -10.35 -6.72 3.54
CA GLY A 121 -9.45 -5.61 3.86
C GLY A 121 -8.11 -5.75 3.16
N THR A 122 -7.46 -4.64 2.83
CA THR A 122 -6.23 -4.65 2.03
C THR A 122 -5.03 -5.13 2.84
N ALA A 123 -4.90 -4.68 4.09
CA ALA A 123 -3.75 -4.96 4.94
C ALA A 123 -4.15 -5.13 6.41
N VAL A 124 -3.57 -6.14 7.05
CA VAL A 124 -3.71 -6.42 8.48
C VAL A 124 -2.33 -6.55 9.11
N VAL A 125 -2.11 -5.88 10.25
CA VAL A 125 -0.86 -5.91 11.01
C VAL A 125 -1.14 -6.34 12.45
N ASN A 126 -0.62 -7.48 12.86
CA ASN A 126 -0.92 -8.14 14.13
C ASN A 126 0.34 -8.60 14.87
N ASN A 127 0.14 -9.01 16.13
CA ASN A 127 1.13 -9.68 16.98
C ASN A 127 2.47 -8.94 17.07
N GLY A 128 2.43 -7.61 17.18
CA GLY A 128 3.63 -6.78 17.29
C GLY A 128 4.35 -6.52 15.96
N GLY A 129 3.68 -6.77 14.84
CA GLY A 129 4.19 -6.48 13.50
C GLY A 129 4.39 -4.99 13.25
N TYR A 130 5.07 -4.69 12.14
CA TYR A 130 5.35 -3.32 11.69
C TYR A 130 5.09 -3.15 10.19
N ILE A 131 4.38 -2.09 9.81
CA ILE A 131 4.23 -1.68 8.41
C ILE A 131 4.66 -0.22 8.20
N ASP A 132 5.47 0.03 7.18
CA ASP A 132 5.81 1.36 6.68
C ASP A 132 5.28 1.51 5.26
N LEU A 133 4.35 2.43 5.04
CA LEU A 133 3.76 2.72 3.74
C LEU A 133 4.14 4.14 3.33
N GLN A 134 4.94 4.24 2.27
CA GLN A 134 5.37 5.51 1.71
C GLN A 134 4.99 5.61 0.24
N ASN A 135 4.26 6.64 -0.18
CA ASN A 135 3.94 6.81 -1.60
C ASN A 135 3.16 5.61 -2.17
N CYS A 136 2.16 5.12 -1.44
CA CYS A 136 1.42 3.90 -1.76
C CYS A 136 -0.06 4.17 -2.06
N PHE A 137 -0.66 3.28 -2.84
CA PHE A 137 -2.11 3.14 -2.91
C PHE A 137 -2.57 1.94 -2.09
N LEU A 138 -3.62 2.13 -1.30
CA LEU A 138 -4.23 1.08 -0.52
C LEU A 138 -5.75 1.17 -0.69
N THR A 139 -6.35 0.19 -1.35
CA THR A 139 -7.80 0.19 -1.59
C THR A 139 -8.44 -1.13 -1.22
N SER A 140 -9.59 -1.04 -0.56
CA SER A 140 -10.47 -2.17 -0.28
C SER A 140 -11.84 -1.89 -0.88
N ASN A 141 -12.20 -2.66 -1.91
CA ASN A 141 -13.52 -2.66 -2.53
C ASN A 141 -14.57 -3.42 -1.71
N ALA A 142 -14.18 -3.95 -0.54
CA ALA A 142 -15.03 -4.82 0.25
C ALA A 142 -15.86 -4.04 1.29
N ASN A 143 -17.16 -4.35 1.29
CA ASN A 143 -18.12 -3.78 2.24
C ASN A 143 -17.72 -4.14 3.68
N ASN A 144 -17.85 -3.19 4.61
CA ASN A 144 -17.61 -3.40 6.04
C ASN A 144 -16.20 -3.91 6.39
N THR A 145 -15.20 -3.54 5.58
CA THR A 145 -13.81 -3.89 5.85
C THR A 145 -12.95 -2.65 5.92
N ASN A 146 -11.92 -2.72 6.76
CA ASN A 146 -10.91 -1.68 6.81
C ASN A 146 -9.88 -1.91 5.71
N ALA A 147 -9.41 -0.85 5.05
CA ALA A 147 -8.30 -0.99 4.11
C ALA A 147 -7.01 -1.33 4.87
N LEU A 148 -6.71 -0.61 5.95
CA LEU A 148 -5.63 -0.93 6.88
C LEU A 148 -6.17 -1.15 8.30
N HIS A 149 -5.91 -2.34 8.87
CA HIS A 149 -6.19 -2.66 10.25
C HIS A 149 -4.90 -2.99 11.02
N VAL A 150 -4.68 -2.33 12.15
CA VAL A 150 -3.49 -2.52 12.99
C VAL A 150 -3.90 -2.90 14.42
N ASP A 151 -3.62 -4.13 14.85
CA ASP A 151 -3.96 -4.64 16.17
C ASP A 151 -2.72 -4.97 17.01
N GLY A 152 -2.56 -4.27 18.14
CA GLY A 152 -1.41 -4.40 19.04
C GLY A 152 -0.05 -4.23 18.34
N SER A 153 0.00 -3.43 17.28
CA SER A 153 1.12 -3.37 16.32
C SER A 153 1.49 -1.92 15.98
N MET A 154 2.54 -1.75 15.16
CA MET A 154 3.07 -0.43 14.81
C MET A 154 2.94 -0.13 13.32
N PHE A 155 2.72 1.14 12.97
CA PHE A 155 2.71 1.57 11.58
C PHE A 155 3.33 2.95 11.37
N ASN A 156 3.78 3.20 10.14
CA ASN A 156 4.12 4.52 9.64
C ASN A 156 3.51 4.69 8.25
N VAL A 157 2.75 5.77 8.04
CA VAL A 157 2.07 6.06 6.77
C VAL A 157 2.39 7.48 6.35
N SER A 158 2.99 7.64 5.18
CA SER A 158 3.34 8.94 4.60
C SER A 158 3.09 9.00 3.10
N TYR A 159 2.49 10.09 2.61
CA TYR A 159 2.16 10.22 1.18
C TYR A 159 1.42 9.00 0.64
N THR A 160 0.48 8.44 1.38
CA THR A 160 -0.26 7.25 0.95
C THR A 160 -1.72 7.63 0.75
N THR A 161 -2.33 7.13 -0.33
CA THR A 161 -3.77 7.24 -0.57
C THR A 161 -4.44 5.96 -0.11
N ILE A 162 -5.33 6.05 0.87
CA ILE A 162 -6.06 4.91 1.42
C ILE A 162 -7.56 5.14 1.21
N VAL A 163 -8.20 4.25 0.46
CA VAL A 163 -9.65 4.28 0.22
C VAL A 163 -10.29 2.98 0.71
N ALA A 164 -11.39 3.10 1.45
CA ALA A 164 -12.14 1.95 1.94
C ALA A 164 -13.65 2.17 1.86
N GLY A 165 -14.40 1.20 2.36
CA GLY A 165 -15.82 1.41 2.67
C GLY A 165 -16.69 1.57 1.42
N PHE A 166 -16.46 0.77 0.38
CA PHE A 166 -17.30 0.74 -0.81
C PHE A 166 -18.73 0.35 -0.43
N THR A 167 -19.73 1.09 -0.91
CA THR A 167 -21.17 1.06 -0.57
C THR A 167 -21.62 2.06 0.51
N PHE A 168 -22.53 2.97 0.11
CA PHE A 168 -23.01 4.12 0.89
C PHE A 168 -23.94 3.80 2.07
N MET A 169 -24.37 2.55 2.28
CA MET A 169 -25.39 2.24 3.30
C MET A 169 -24.92 1.16 4.28
N ASN A 170 -24.93 1.51 5.57
CA ASN A 170 -24.56 0.65 6.70
C ASN A 170 -23.13 0.09 6.61
N ASN A 171 -22.21 0.85 6.03
CA ASN A 171 -20.81 0.47 5.94
C ASN A 171 -20.04 1.01 7.14
N VAL A 172 -19.31 0.14 7.84
CA VAL A 172 -18.41 0.52 8.95
C VAL A 172 -16.93 0.40 8.59
N GLY A 173 -16.63 0.08 7.34
CA GLY A 173 -15.26 -0.01 6.84
C GLY A 173 -14.55 1.33 6.87
N ARG A 174 -13.29 1.33 7.30
CA ARG A 174 -12.46 2.53 7.46
C ARG A 174 -11.23 2.47 6.58
N ALA A 175 -10.72 3.64 6.19
CA ALA A 175 -9.42 3.70 5.55
C ALA A 175 -8.35 3.14 6.52
N LEU A 176 -8.38 3.59 7.78
CA LEU A 176 -7.45 3.13 8.81
C LEU A 176 -8.17 2.90 10.14
N SER A 177 -7.88 1.76 10.76
CA SER A 177 -8.37 1.41 12.10
C SER A 177 -7.28 0.79 12.96
N CYS A 178 -7.34 1.05 14.26
CA CYS A 178 -6.40 0.52 15.24
C CYS A 178 -7.12 -0.05 16.47
N SER A 179 -6.60 -1.16 16.99
CA SER A 179 -7.03 -1.78 18.26
C SER A 179 -5.83 -2.23 19.09
N GLY A 180 -6.07 -2.74 20.31
CA GLY A 180 -5.02 -3.39 21.10
C GLY A 180 -3.88 -2.49 21.59
N GLY A 181 -4.05 -1.16 21.59
CA GLY A 181 -2.99 -0.21 21.97
C GLY A 181 -1.94 0.03 20.89
N SER A 182 -2.27 -0.24 19.62
CA SER A 182 -1.43 0.07 18.46
C SER A 182 -0.98 1.53 18.46
N GLY A 183 0.26 1.76 18.01
CA GLY A 183 0.86 3.08 17.86
C GLY A 183 1.36 3.31 16.44
N GLY A 184 1.60 4.57 16.08
CA GLY A 184 2.15 4.85 14.76
C GLY A 184 2.21 6.33 14.42
N SER A 185 2.50 6.61 13.15
CA SER A 185 2.45 7.94 12.57
C SER A 185 1.67 7.93 11.26
N LEU A 186 0.88 8.99 11.06
CA LEU A 186 0.14 9.24 9.83
C LEU A 186 0.36 10.70 9.43
N ARG A 187 0.90 10.95 8.24
CA ARG A 187 1.13 12.31 7.73
C ARG A 187 1.07 12.40 6.22
N ASN A 188 0.85 13.60 5.67
CA ASN A 188 0.93 13.87 4.23
C ASN A 188 0.07 12.91 3.37
N SER A 189 -0.99 12.33 3.94
CA SER A 189 -1.71 11.19 3.35
C SER A 189 -3.17 11.54 3.12
N LEU A 190 -3.81 10.80 2.21
CA LEU A 190 -5.22 10.95 1.88
C LEU A 190 -5.99 9.74 2.39
N LEU A 191 -6.92 9.96 3.33
CA LEU A 191 -7.79 8.90 3.85
C LEU A 191 -9.24 9.23 3.49
N ILE A 192 -9.89 8.32 2.77
CA ILE A 192 -11.27 8.48 2.30
C ILE A 192 -12.05 7.18 2.52
N THR A 193 -13.35 7.29 2.78
CA THR A 193 -14.30 6.18 2.63
C THR A 193 -15.39 6.50 1.62
N GLN A 194 -16.02 5.48 1.04
CA GLN A 194 -17.27 5.64 0.27
C GLN A 194 -18.51 5.46 1.16
N SER A 195 -18.47 6.07 2.35
CA SER A 195 -19.51 5.93 3.36
C SER A 195 -19.69 7.23 4.16
N ASP A 196 -20.70 7.28 5.02
CA ASP A 196 -20.83 8.33 6.04
C ASP A 196 -20.12 7.99 7.34
N ALA A 197 -19.45 6.84 7.40
CA ALA A 197 -18.66 6.43 8.55
C ALA A 197 -17.34 7.20 8.63
N ILE A 198 -16.81 7.30 9.84
CA ILE A 198 -15.50 7.90 10.07
C ILE A 198 -14.43 7.07 9.35
N GLU A 199 -13.64 7.71 8.51
CA GLU A 199 -12.57 7.13 7.71
C GLU A 199 -11.37 6.66 8.54
N PHE A 200 -11.27 7.12 9.78
CA PHE A 200 -10.12 6.97 10.65
C PHE A 200 -10.50 6.68 12.11
N GLU A 201 -10.08 5.53 12.65
CA GLU A 201 -10.29 5.17 14.06
C GLU A 201 -9.03 4.59 14.70
N CYS A 202 -8.15 5.48 15.19
CA CYS A 202 -6.96 5.08 15.95
C CYS A 202 -6.82 5.95 17.22
N PRO A 203 -7.26 5.46 18.39
CA PRO A 203 -7.22 6.22 19.63
C PRO A 203 -5.81 6.73 19.97
N GLY A 204 -5.69 8.04 20.21
CA GLY A 204 -4.43 8.68 20.60
C GLY A 204 -3.48 9.02 19.45
N LEU A 205 -3.77 8.57 18.22
CA LEU A 205 -3.03 9.03 17.05
C LEU A 205 -3.49 10.44 16.65
N ALA A 206 -2.53 11.32 16.39
CA ALA A 206 -2.77 12.67 15.86
C ALA A 206 -2.16 12.76 14.45
N PRO A 207 -2.96 12.60 13.38
CA PRO A 207 -2.50 12.80 12.02
C PRO A 207 -2.03 14.24 11.79
N VAL A 208 -1.05 14.45 10.91
CA VAL A 208 -0.48 15.79 10.63
C VAL A 208 -0.38 16.02 9.14
N SER A 209 -0.86 17.19 8.67
CA SER A 209 -0.77 17.57 7.25
C SER A 209 -1.36 16.50 6.31
N SER A 210 -2.46 15.87 6.70
CA SER A 210 -3.18 14.89 5.88
C SER A 210 -4.53 15.45 5.43
N ALA A 211 -5.18 14.74 4.52
CA ALA A 211 -6.52 15.05 4.04
C ALA A 211 -7.52 13.96 4.42
N PHE A 212 -8.70 14.42 4.85
CA PHE A 212 -9.79 13.62 5.40
C PHE A 212 -11.13 14.15 4.90
N GLU A 213 -12.15 13.31 4.85
CA GLU A 213 -13.50 13.71 4.47
C GLU A 213 -14.07 14.73 5.45
N THR A 214 -13.72 14.60 6.73
CA THR A 214 -14.14 15.49 7.81
C THR A 214 -12.98 16.25 8.46
N MET A 215 -13.30 17.29 9.21
CA MET A 215 -12.29 18.13 9.85
C MET A 215 -11.63 17.43 11.04
N ILE A 216 -10.33 17.14 10.90
CA ILE A 216 -9.44 16.72 12.00
C ILE A 216 -8.46 17.86 12.28
N PRO A 217 -8.24 18.28 13.54
CA PRO A 217 -7.30 19.35 13.86
C PRO A 217 -5.90 19.11 13.26
N GLY A 218 -5.33 20.13 12.62
CA GLY A 218 -4.01 20.04 11.97
C GLY A 218 -4.02 19.38 10.57
N ASN A 219 -5.21 19.12 10.01
CA ASN A 219 -5.41 18.46 8.73
C ASN A 219 -6.44 19.20 7.88
N THR A 220 -6.59 18.78 6.63
CA THR A 220 -7.49 19.40 5.64
C THR A 220 -8.76 18.56 5.48
N ALA A 221 -9.92 19.18 5.66
CA ALA A 221 -11.20 18.58 5.30
C ALA A 221 -11.46 18.77 3.79
N ILE A 222 -11.65 17.69 3.07
CA ILE A 222 -11.91 17.68 1.61
C ILE A 222 -13.37 17.40 1.26
N GLY A 223 -14.19 17.07 2.26
CA GLY A 223 -15.58 16.67 2.07
C GLY A 223 -15.71 15.18 1.75
N LEU A 224 -16.93 14.67 1.86
CA LEU A 224 -17.26 13.28 1.56
C LEU A 224 -16.97 12.96 0.09
N LEU A 225 -16.49 11.74 -0.17
CA LEU A 225 -16.34 11.22 -1.53
C LEU A 225 -17.72 10.96 -2.15
N MET A 226 -18.26 11.99 -2.80
CA MET A 226 -19.54 11.94 -3.50
C MET A 226 -19.39 11.59 -4.99
N ASP A 227 -18.18 11.68 -5.51
CA ASP A 227 -17.87 11.50 -6.92
C ASP A 227 -16.64 10.61 -7.08
N ALA A 228 -16.85 9.38 -7.54
CA ALA A 228 -15.76 8.43 -7.80
C ALA A 228 -14.80 8.91 -8.90
N SER A 229 -15.18 9.91 -9.70
CA SER A 229 -14.31 10.48 -10.74
C SER A 229 -13.12 11.27 -10.21
N TRP A 230 -13.01 11.47 -8.88
CA TRP A 230 -11.75 11.92 -8.27
C TRP A 230 -10.58 11.02 -8.62
N PHE A 231 -10.86 9.74 -8.90
CA PHE A 231 -9.86 8.76 -9.29
C PHE A 231 -10.13 8.24 -10.72
N ASP A 232 -9.07 7.81 -11.40
CA ASP A 232 -9.16 7.28 -12.77
C ASP A 232 -10.08 6.05 -12.88
N ASP A 233 -9.95 5.08 -11.97
CA ASP A 233 -10.82 3.90 -11.90
C ASP A 233 -10.89 3.31 -10.48
N LEU A 234 -11.57 4.05 -9.59
CA LEU A 234 -11.78 3.63 -8.20
C LEU A 234 -12.33 2.19 -8.06
N PRO A 235 -13.32 1.73 -8.85
CA PRO A 235 -13.80 0.34 -8.78
C PRO A 235 -12.76 -0.74 -9.10
N SER A 236 -11.76 -0.47 -9.95
CA SER A 236 -10.66 -1.42 -10.18
C SER A 236 -9.49 -1.24 -9.20
N GLY A 237 -9.61 -0.23 -8.32
CA GLY A 237 -8.59 0.12 -7.35
C GLY A 237 -7.50 1.05 -7.88
N ASP A 238 -7.73 1.67 -9.04
CA ASP A 238 -6.87 2.71 -9.56
C ASP A 238 -7.19 4.04 -8.82
N LEU A 239 -6.21 4.52 -8.05
CA LEU A 239 -6.34 5.70 -7.19
C LEU A 239 -5.53 6.90 -7.70
N HIS A 240 -5.13 6.92 -8.97
CA HIS A 240 -4.56 8.13 -9.57
C HIS A 240 -5.64 9.22 -9.61
N LEU A 241 -5.30 10.41 -9.16
CA LEU A 241 -6.18 11.55 -9.06
C LEU A 241 -6.41 12.14 -10.45
N THR A 242 -7.66 12.53 -10.70
CA THR A 242 -8.00 13.31 -11.90
C THR A 242 -8.08 14.81 -11.57
N ASP A 243 -8.18 15.63 -12.61
CA ASP A 243 -8.41 17.08 -12.52
C ASP A 243 -9.69 17.48 -11.73
N VAL A 244 -10.60 16.54 -11.48
CA VAL A 244 -11.84 16.82 -10.72
C VAL A 244 -11.67 16.63 -9.21
N ALA A 245 -10.54 16.09 -8.76
CA ALA A 245 -10.23 15.93 -7.35
C ALA A 245 -10.24 17.31 -6.63
N PRO A 246 -10.58 17.35 -5.32
CA PRO A 246 -10.68 18.62 -4.60
C PRO A 246 -9.36 19.41 -4.63
N MET A 247 -9.40 20.67 -5.10
CA MET A 247 -8.21 21.53 -5.11
C MET A 247 -7.57 21.70 -3.72
N ALA A 248 -8.33 21.49 -2.64
CA ALA A 248 -7.82 21.52 -1.28
C ALA A 248 -6.71 20.47 -1.03
N LEU A 249 -6.66 19.37 -1.81
CA LEU A 249 -5.60 18.36 -1.74
C LEU A 249 -4.23 18.96 -2.04
N SER A 250 -4.13 19.89 -2.99
CA SER A 250 -2.87 20.47 -3.50
C SER A 250 -1.99 21.18 -2.47
N THR A 251 -2.55 21.46 -1.28
CA THR A 251 -1.85 22.14 -0.18
C THR A 251 -2.08 21.45 1.17
N ALA A 252 -2.67 20.25 1.17
CA ALA A 252 -3.00 19.53 2.39
C ALA A 252 -1.78 18.88 3.04
N ALA A 253 -0.79 18.49 2.25
CA ALA A 253 0.48 17.97 2.75
C ALA A 253 1.51 19.09 2.98
N THR A 254 2.51 18.78 3.79
CA THR A 254 3.70 19.60 3.92
C THR A 254 4.92 18.73 3.66
N TRP A 255 5.52 18.91 2.49
CA TRP A 255 6.75 18.21 2.12
C TRP A 255 7.90 18.68 3.02
N GLN A 256 8.76 17.75 3.41
CA GLN A 256 9.97 18.01 4.19
C GLN A 256 11.12 17.10 3.76
N PRO A 257 12.38 17.45 4.06
CA PRO A 257 13.52 16.58 3.77
C PRO A 257 13.33 15.17 4.35
N GLY A 258 13.50 14.16 3.50
CA GLY A 258 13.25 12.75 3.83
C GLY A 258 11.92 12.21 3.29
N ASP A 259 11.07 13.08 2.74
CA ASP A 259 9.88 12.69 2.01
C ASP A 259 10.20 12.17 0.60
N PRO A 260 9.27 11.41 -0.01
CA PRO A 260 9.42 10.96 -1.39
C PRO A 260 9.75 12.13 -2.32
N PRO A 261 10.78 12.00 -3.18
CA PRO A 261 11.13 13.03 -4.16
C PRO A 261 10.17 13.03 -5.36
N THR A 262 9.37 11.98 -5.53
CA THR A 262 8.35 11.83 -6.56
C THR A 262 7.07 11.28 -5.95
N ASP A 263 5.94 11.46 -6.62
CA ASP A 263 4.72 10.69 -6.38
C ASP A 263 4.82 9.28 -7.00
N ILE A 264 3.70 8.56 -7.04
CA ILE A 264 3.64 7.16 -7.44
C ILE A 264 3.90 6.94 -8.94
N ASP A 265 3.60 7.93 -9.77
CA ASP A 265 3.79 7.94 -11.22
C ASP A 265 5.18 8.43 -11.64
N GLY A 266 5.89 9.10 -10.72
CA GLY A 266 7.27 9.52 -10.90
C GLY A 266 7.42 11.02 -11.16
N GLU A 267 6.35 11.81 -11.07
CA GLU A 267 6.37 13.26 -11.12
C GLU A 267 7.07 13.82 -9.88
N ALA A 268 7.97 14.77 -10.12
CA ALA A 268 8.79 15.36 -9.07
C ALA A 268 7.95 16.16 -8.08
N ARG A 269 8.05 15.79 -6.79
CA ARG A 269 7.54 16.57 -5.65
C ARG A 269 8.47 17.75 -5.34
N PRO A 270 8.04 18.72 -4.51
CA PRO A 270 8.87 19.85 -4.12
C PRO A 270 10.24 19.41 -3.57
N SER A 271 11.29 20.15 -3.90
CA SER A 271 12.66 19.89 -3.40
C SER A 271 12.99 20.62 -2.09
N GLU A 272 12.09 21.48 -1.64
CA GLU A 272 12.20 22.29 -0.43
C GLU A 272 10.94 22.15 0.40
N SER A 273 11.05 22.39 1.71
CA SER A 273 9.90 22.25 2.59
C SER A 273 8.79 23.25 2.24
N GLY A 274 7.57 22.74 2.07
CA GLY A 274 6.45 23.56 1.64
C GLY A 274 5.17 22.75 1.41
N PRO A 275 4.07 23.43 1.04
CA PRO A 275 2.82 22.78 0.70
C PRO A 275 2.98 21.79 -0.46
N ASP A 276 2.24 20.68 -0.40
CA ASP A 276 2.20 19.65 -1.43
C ASP A 276 0.84 18.93 -1.43
N TYR A 277 0.62 18.04 -2.40
CA TYR A 277 -0.54 17.16 -2.46
C TYR A 277 -0.49 16.10 -1.37
N ALA A 278 -1.57 15.97 -0.60
CA ALA A 278 -1.77 14.83 0.29
C ALA A 278 -2.15 13.57 -0.49
N GLY A 279 -1.56 12.44 -0.10
CA GLY A 279 -1.74 11.16 -0.80
C GLY A 279 -0.55 10.82 -1.69
N ALA A 280 -0.60 9.65 -2.33
CA ALA A 280 0.50 9.13 -3.13
C ALA A 280 0.63 9.77 -4.51
N ASP A 281 -0.38 10.51 -4.96
CA ASP A 281 -0.49 10.95 -6.34
C ASP A 281 -0.76 12.45 -6.50
N ARG A 282 -0.49 12.97 -7.69
CA ARG A 282 -0.78 14.33 -8.14
C ARG A 282 -1.44 14.27 -9.53
N PRO A 283 -2.55 15.00 -9.74
CA PRO A 283 -3.20 15.07 -11.05
C PRO A 283 -2.37 15.86 -12.09
#